data_AF-A0A9D1I3R5-F1
#
_entry.id   AF-A0A9D1I3R5-F1
#
_cell.length_a   1.000
_cell.length_b   1.000
_cell.length_c   1.000
_cell.angle_alpha   90.00
_cell.angle_beta   90.00
_cell.angle_gamma   90.00
#
_symmetry.space_group_name_H-M   'P 1'
#
loop_
_entity.id
_entity.type
_entity.pdbx_description
1 polymer ?
#
loop_
_entity_poly.entity_id
_entity_poly.type
_entity_poly.pdbx_seq_one_letter_code
_entity_poly.pdbx_strand_id
1 'polypeptide(L)'
;HGDQLTDMDYMKILGGAPADLRKKSTLMTLFRENLEDDDLLELAEYNDRHLQEALGAISDIDNSTQTFVVSEMGTKTERSSGISYVEHRQIGTFPEASLASAKKMIDSDLAEWGLPAGDHGKFLDFWIMELYEMTPEHTMRGRYRYICDWTGEIFYYDDHPDTAYRKDVLLKRKEYERNLFSGVECGHSINIPLPFEPGDLIFVDCSPFAPPAVCLVAETGSDCCALQCIYPCGGGKMSIGALKHSHFCNWGETWRPYLSPLYRAERYTGELPEDQKYMKILSEALRKEPELGRALFEDVFFQKTVVMPHEIEEYMGGRTDGRQSR
;
A
#
# COMPACT_ATOMS: atom_id res chain seq x y z
N HIS A 1 2.55 20.94 -2.66
CA HIS A 1 2.50 20.22 -3.95
C HIS A 1 2.61 21.21 -5.08
N GLY A 2 3.26 20.84 -6.20
CA GLY A 2 3.00 21.57 -7.44
C GLY A 2 1.57 21.29 -7.87
N ASP A 3 0.88 22.27 -8.47
CA ASP A 3 -0.48 22.09 -8.99
C ASP A 3 -0.52 21.12 -10.19
N GLN A 4 0.64 20.63 -10.64
CA GLN A 4 0.82 19.76 -11.79
C GLN A 4 1.72 18.58 -11.44
N LEU A 5 1.30 17.39 -11.89
CA LEU A 5 2.09 16.17 -11.84
C LEU A 5 3.28 16.28 -12.80
N THR A 6 4.44 15.80 -12.37
CA THR A 6 5.60 15.62 -13.25
C THR A 6 5.51 14.27 -13.98
N ASP A 7 6.30 14.09 -15.04
CA ASP A 7 6.39 12.81 -15.74
C ASP A 7 6.86 11.68 -14.80
N MET A 8 7.75 11.99 -13.85
CA MET A 8 8.15 11.04 -12.81
C MET A 8 6.97 10.63 -11.92
N ASP A 9 6.06 11.56 -11.60
CA ASP A 9 4.87 11.25 -10.81
C ASP A 9 3.92 10.35 -11.59
N TYR A 10 3.68 10.64 -12.88
CA TYR A 10 2.89 9.77 -13.76
C TYR A 10 3.47 8.35 -13.85
N MET A 11 4.78 8.23 -13.98
CA MET A 11 5.44 6.94 -14.02
C MET A 11 5.25 6.16 -12.70
N LYS A 12 5.36 6.81 -11.54
CA LYS A 12 5.11 6.19 -10.23
C LYS A 12 3.64 5.79 -10.02
N ILE A 13 2.71 6.62 -10.49
CA ILE A 13 1.27 6.31 -10.48
C ILE A 13 1.00 5.07 -11.33
N LEU A 14 1.60 4.99 -12.51
CA LEU A 14 1.46 3.82 -13.38
C LEU A 14 2.04 2.56 -12.72
N GLY A 15 3.23 2.65 -12.13
CA GLY A 15 3.89 1.56 -11.43
C GLY A 15 3.10 1.01 -10.25
N GLY A 16 2.61 1.91 -9.39
CA GLY A 16 1.90 1.57 -8.16
C GLY A 16 0.43 1.22 -8.31
N ALA A 17 -0.22 1.49 -9.46
CA ALA A 17 -1.65 1.26 -9.61
C ALA A 17 -2.03 -0.22 -9.39
N PRO A 18 -3.17 -0.54 -8.74
CA PRO A 18 -3.65 -1.91 -8.63
C PRO A 18 -4.31 -2.35 -9.95
N ALA A 19 -3.49 -2.60 -10.97
CA ALA A 19 -3.92 -2.98 -12.31
C ALA A 19 -3.03 -4.09 -12.86
N ASP A 20 -3.58 -4.94 -13.73
CA ASP A 20 -2.83 -6.02 -14.35
C ASP A 20 -1.51 -5.54 -15.00
N LEU A 21 -0.43 -6.28 -14.76
CA LEU A 21 0.91 -5.99 -15.24
C LEU A 21 0.98 -5.83 -16.77
N ARG A 22 0.17 -6.56 -17.55
CA ARG A 22 0.13 -6.41 -19.02
C ARG A 22 -0.49 -5.08 -19.43
N LYS A 23 -1.50 -4.62 -18.70
CA LYS A 23 -2.09 -3.28 -18.89
C LYS A 23 -1.08 -2.20 -18.54
N LYS A 24 -0.35 -2.35 -17.43
CA LYS A 24 0.74 -1.44 -17.06
C LYS A 24 1.83 -1.37 -18.12
N SER A 25 2.24 -2.51 -18.69
CA SER A 25 3.19 -2.57 -19.80
C SER A 25 2.70 -1.79 -21.03
N THR A 26 1.43 -1.97 -21.41
CA THR A 26 0.84 -1.25 -22.54
C THR A 26 0.86 0.26 -22.29
N LEU A 27 0.47 0.69 -21.09
CA LEU A 27 0.49 2.10 -20.71
C LEU A 27 1.91 2.65 -20.59
N MET A 28 2.89 1.85 -20.16
CA MET A 28 4.30 2.23 -20.12
C MET A 28 4.85 2.49 -21.52
N THR A 29 4.46 1.67 -22.50
CA THR A 29 4.81 1.92 -23.91
C THR A 29 4.27 3.27 -24.38
N LEU A 30 2.99 3.55 -24.13
CA LEU A 30 2.37 4.84 -24.47
C LEU A 30 3.05 6.01 -23.74
N PHE A 31 3.40 5.84 -22.46
CA PHE A 31 4.11 6.84 -21.68
C PHE A 31 5.46 7.18 -22.31
N ARG A 32 6.26 6.17 -22.69
CA ARG A 32 7.56 6.36 -23.34
C ARG A 32 7.47 7.07 -24.69
N GLU A 33 6.44 6.77 -25.49
CA GLU A 33 6.23 7.42 -26.79
C GLU A 33 5.97 8.93 -26.70
N ASN A 34 5.57 9.43 -25.53
CA ASN A 34 5.22 10.83 -25.29
C ASN A 34 6.19 11.54 -24.34
N LEU A 35 7.29 10.89 -23.96
CA LEU A 35 8.24 11.42 -23.00
C LEU A 35 9.36 12.18 -23.69
N GLU A 36 9.63 13.42 -23.23
CA GLU A 36 10.69 14.27 -23.79
C GLU A 36 11.99 14.24 -22.97
N ASP A 37 11.93 13.80 -21.70
CA ASP A 37 13.08 13.70 -20.81
C ASP A 37 13.87 12.40 -21.06
N ASP A 38 15.09 12.53 -21.60
CA ASP A 38 15.96 11.40 -21.95
C ASP A 38 16.36 10.53 -20.75
N ASP A 39 16.62 11.13 -19.59
CA ASP A 39 17.01 10.39 -18.37
C ASP A 39 15.81 9.57 -17.85
N LEU A 40 14.62 10.16 -17.89
CA LEU A 40 13.39 9.47 -17.50
C LEU A 40 12.98 8.41 -18.53
N LEU A 41 13.29 8.62 -19.81
CA LEU A 41 13.06 7.63 -20.87
C LEU A 41 13.94 6.41 -20.67
N GLU A 42 15.24 6.57 -20.38
CA GLU A 42 16.14 5.46 -20.06
C GLU A 42 15.61 4.66 -18.86
N LEU A 43 15.12 5.35 -17.83
CA LEU A 43 14.53 4.72 -16.65
C LEU A 43 13.23 3.96 -16.97
N ALA A 44 12.37 4.53 -17.80
CA ALA A 44 11.14 3.88 -18.23
C ALA A 44 11.42 2.63 -19.09
N GLU A 45 12.37 2.71 -20.01
CA GLU A 45 12.82 1.57 -20.84
C GLU A 45 13.43 0.46 -19.99
N TYR A 46 14.24 0.82 -18.99
CA TYR A 46 14.82 -0.13 -18.05
C TYR A 46 13.73 -0.92 -17.31
N ASN A 47 12.70 -0.23 -16.80
CA ASN A 47 11.58 -0.85 -16.10
C ASN A 47 10.69 -1.70 -17.01
N ASP A 48 10.36 -1.21 -18.21
CA ASP A 48 9.53 -1.96 -19.16
C ASP A 48 10.21 -3.27 -19.58
N ARG A 49 11.52 -3.24 -19.85
CA ARG A 49 12.27 -4.47 -20.16
C ARG A 49 12.19 -5.50 -19.04
N HIS A 50 12.38 -5.09 -17.78
CA HIS A 50 12.27 -6.02 -16.65
C HIS A 50 10.85 -6.52 -16.43
N LEU A 51 9.84 -5.69 -16.68
CA LEU A 51 8.45 -6.11 -16.69
C LEU A 51 8.19 -7.15 -17.79
N GLN A 52 8.71 -6.96 -19.01
CA GLN A 52 8.61 -7.95 -20.10
C GLN A 52 9.29 -9.27 -19.73
N GLU A 53 10.48 -9.21 -19.12
CA GLU A 53 11.19 -10.42 -18.66
C GLU A 53 10.37 -11.19 -17.62
N ALA A 54 9.79 -10.48 -16.64
CA ALA A 54 8.93 -11.09 -15.63
C ALA A 54 7.63 -11.66 -16.23
N LEU A 55 6.99 -10.95 -17.15
CA LEU A 55 5.80 -11.45 -17.86
C LEU A 55 6.11 -12.64 -18.77
N GLY A 56 7.28 -12.65 -19.42
CA GLY A 56 7.74 -13.77 -20.24
C GLY A 56 7.96 -15.02 -19.41
N ALA A 57 8.64 -14.88 -18.27
CA ALA A 57 8.99 -16.00 -17.39
C ALA A 57 7.75 -16.76 -16.85
N ILE A 58 6.64 -16.06 -16.61
CA ILE A 58 5.39 -16.69 -16.14
C ILE A 58 4.47 -17.15 -17.29
N SER A 59 4.70 -16.65 -18.51
CA SER A 59 3.87 -17.01 -19.68
C SER A 59 4.28 -18.35 -20.31
N ASP A 60 5.54 -18.75 -20.17
CA ASP A 60 6.09 -19.98 -20.75
C ASP A 60 6.98 -20.70 -19.72
N ILE A 61 6.31 -21.40 -18.78
CA ILE A 61 6.99 -22.10 -17.69
C ILE A 61 7.53 -23.44 -18.21
N ASP A 62 8.85 -23.59 -18.19
CA ASP A 62 9.52 -24.86 -18.49
C ASP A 62 9.45 -25.77 -17.25
N ASN A 63 8.40 -26.57 -17.16
CA ASN A 63 8.19 -27.51 -16.05
C ASN A 63 9.29 -28.59 -15.90
N SER A 64 10.27 -28.68 -16.81
CA SER A 64 11.44 -29.54 -16.62
C SER A 64 12.54 -28.89 -15.76
N THR A 65 12.56 -27.56 -15.70
CA THR A 65 13.57 -26.78 -14.98
C THR A 65 12.97 -25.75 -14.03
N GLN A 66 11.65 -25.54 -14.05
CA GLN A 66 10.96 -24.52 -13.28
C GLN A 66 9.80 -25.12 -12.49
N THR A 67 9.55 -24.54 -11.32
CA THR A 67 8.40 -24.88 -10.47
C THR A 67 7.66 -23.60 -10.14
N PHE A 68 6.35 -23.61 -10.34
CA PHE A 68 5.48 -22.49 -10.02
C PHE A 68 4.60 -22.85 -8.83
N VAL A 69 4.62 -22.01 -7.79
CA VAL A 69 3.96 -22.27 -6.52
C VAL A 69 3.02 -21.11 -6.23
N VAL A 70 1.77 -21.41 -5.90
CA VAL A 70 0.77 -20.40 -5.54
C VAL A 70 0.42 -20.55 -4.07
N SER A 71 0.53 -19.45 -3.33
CA SER A 71 0.20 -19.36 -1.93
C SER A 71 -0.99 -18.43 -1.74
N GLU A 72 -2.05 -18.95 -1.12
CA GLU A 72 -3.17 -18.15 -0.67
C GLU A 72 -2.77 -17.43 0.62
N MET A 73 -2.97 -16.12 0.64
CA MET A 73 -2.66 -15.24 1.76
C MET A 73 -3.96 -14.71 2.33
N GLY A 74 -4.31 -15.15 3.53
CA GLY A 74 -5.41 -14.60 4.27
C GLY A 74 -4.98 -13.41 5.13
N THR A 75 -5.89 -12.46 5.29
CA THR A 75 -5.71 -11.38 6.25
C THR A 75 -6.51 -11.66 7.51
N LYS A 76 -5.80 -11.97 8.60
CA LYS A 76 -6.44 -12.07 9.92
C LYS A 76 -6.57 -10.68 10.52
N THR A 77 -7.81 -10.27 10.80
CA THR A 77 -8.09 -9.08 11.62
C THR A 77 -8.46 -9.51 13.04
N GLU A 78 -7.54 -9.39 14.00
CA GLU A 78 -7.90 -9.54 15.41
C GLU A 78 -8.31 -8.21 16.00
N ARG A 79 -9.52 -8.15 16.57
CA ARG A 79 -9.95 -7.03 17.42
C ARG A 79 -9.61 -7.33 18.87
N SER A 80 -8.41 -6.93 19.30
CA SER A 80 -8.08 -6.85 20.72
C SER A 80 -8.02 -5.37 21.10
N SER A 81 -8.66 -5.01 22.23
CA SER A 81 -8.69 -3.64 22.77
C SER A 81 -9.08 -2.52 21.78
N GLY A 82 -9.81 -2.81 20.69
CA GLY A 82 -10.20 -1.82 19.68
C GLY A 82 -9.16 -1.58 18.56
N ILE A 83 -8.05 -2.33 18.54
CA ILE A 83 -7.11 -2.37 17.41
C ILE A 83 -7.55 -3.48 16.48
N SER A 84 -7.60 -3.25 15.17
CA SER A 84 -7.58 -4.36 14.20
C SER A 84 -6.12 -4.63 13.86
N TYR A 85 -5.53 -5.71 14.37
CA TYR A 85 -4.20 -6.15 13.92
C TYR A 85 -4.35 -6.88 12.59
N VAL A 86 -3.50 -6.60 11.60
CA VAL A 86 -3.54 -7.24 10.29
C VAL A 86 -2.31 -8.13 10.14
N GLU A 87 -2.55 -9.43 10.13
CA GLU A 87 -1.50 -10.39 9.82
C GLU A 87 -1.81 -11.05 8.48
N HIS A 88 -0.86 -11.00 7.55
CA HIS A 88 -0.90 -11.82 6.35
C HIS A 88 -0.41 -13.22 6.69
N ARG A 89 -1.30 -14.20 6.61
CA ARG A 89 -1.00 -15.60 6.88
C ARG A 89 -1.16 -16.40 5.60
N GLN A 90 -0.18 -17.24 5.32
CA GLN A 90 -0.32 -18.28 4.31
C GLN A 90 -1.34 -19.32 4.78
N ILE A 91 -2.45 -19.46 4.03
CA ILE A 91 -3.53 -20.40 4.31
C ILE A 91 -3.26 -21.72 3.59
N GLY A 92 -2.87 -21.65 2.32
CA GLY A 92 -2.64 -22.80 1.45
C GLY A 92 -1.45 -22.60 0.51
N THR A 93 -0.94 -23.71 -0.04
CA THR A 93 0.15 -23.72 -1.03
C THR A 93 -0.06 -24.82 -2.05
N PHE A 94 -0.02 -24.43 -3.32
CA PHE A 94 -0.43 -25.26 -4.43
C PHE A 94 0.65 -25.21 -5.52
N PRO A 95 1.28 -26.33 -5.87
CA PRO A 95 2.16 -26.39 -7.03
C PRO A 95 1.32 -26.35 -8.31
N GLU A 96 1.68 -25.47 -9.23
CA GLU A 96 0.95 -25.25 -10.47
C GLU A 96 1.86 -25.41 -11.69
N ALA A 97 1.31 -25.92 -12.79
CA ALA A 97 2.07 -26.16 -14.02
C ALA A 97 2.12 -24.94 -14.95
N SER A 98 1.25 -23.94 -14.72
CA SER A 98 1.14 -22.75 -15.55
C SER A 98 0.35 -21.65 -14.86
N LEU A 99 0.43 -20.41 -15.36
CA LEU A 99 -0.45 -19.33 -14.95
C LEU A 99 -1.94 -19.65 -15.18
N ALA A 100 -2.26 -20.36 -16.27
CA ALA A 100 -3.64 -20.74 -16.56
C ALA A 100 -4.18 -21.76 -15.54
N SER A 101 -3.34 -22.68 -15.06
CA SER A 101 -3.71 -23.62 -13.99
C SER A 101 -3.87 -22.91 -12.66
N ALA A 102 -2.97 -21.99 -12.32
CA ALA A 102 -3.06 -21.16 -11.13
C ALA A 102 -4.36 -20.34 -11.06
N LYS A 103 -4.78 -19.72 -12.18
CA LYS A 103 -6.06 -19.00 -12.23
C LYS A 103 -7.26 -19.91 -11.98
N LYS A 104 -7.25 -21.12 -12.55
CA LYS A 104 -8.31 -22.12 -12.29
C LYS A 104 -8.33 -22.58 -10.83
N MET A 105 -7.17 -22.65 -10.18
CA MET A 105 -7.07 -22.98 -8.76
C MET A 105 -7.74 -21.88 -7.93
N ILE A 106 -7.44 -20.60 -8.19
CA ILE A 106 -8.09 -19.46 -7.53
C ILE A 106 -9.61 -19.51 -7.76
N ASP A 107 -10.06 -19.70 -9.00
CA ASP A 107 -11.49 -19.83 -9.32
C ASP A 107 -12.17 -20.98 -8.54
N SER A 108 -11.47 -22.11 -8.37
CA SER A 108 -11.97 -23.27 -7.64
C SER A 108 -12.07 -22.98 -6.14
N ASP A 109 -11.05 -22.36 -5.56
CA ASP A 109 -11.02 -21.97 -4.15
C ASP A 109 -12.17 -21.01 -3.82
N LEU A 110 -12.36 -19.98 -4.66
CA LEU A 110 -13.48 -19.04 -4.55
C LEU A 110 -14.85 -19.71 -4.70
N ALA A 111 -14.97 -20.75 -5.52
CA ALA A 111 -16.20 -21.52 -5.66
C ALA A 111 -16.53 -22.34 -4.41
N GLU A 112 -15.52 -22.87 -3.71
CA GLU A 112 -15.70 -23.59 -2.45
C GLU A 112 -16.22 -22.69 -1.33
N TRP A 113 -15.92 -21.39 -1.38
CA TRP A 113 -16.45 -20.42 -0.42
C TRP A 113 -17.97 -20.22 -0.56
N GLY A 114 -18.56 -20.61 -1.69
CA GLY A 114 -20.00 -20.57 -1.92
C GLY A 114 -20.59 -19.16 -2.02
N LEU A 115 -19.77 -18.17 -2.38
CA LEU A 115 -20.15 -16.75 -2.39
C LEU A 115 -20.53 -16.26 -3.79
N PRO A 116 -21.45 -15.28 -3.90
CA PRO A 116 -21.68 -14.57 -5.16
C PRO A 116 -20.39 -13.91 -5.66
N ALA A 117 -20.11 -13.97 -6.95
CA ALA A 117 -18.89 -13.39 -7.56
C ALA A 117 -18.68 -11.89 -7.25
N GLY A 118 -19.76 -11.13 -7.00
CA GLY A 118 -19.68 -9.71 -6.61
C GLY A 118 -19.25 -9.46 -5.16
N ASP A 119 -19.16 -10.50 -4.33
CA ASP A 119 -18.78 -10.42 -2.92
C ASP A 119 -17.33 -10.87 -2.68
N HIS A 120 -16.64 -11.41 -3.69
CA HIS A 120 -15.25 -11.87 -3.57
C HIS A 120 -14.29 -10.74 -3.19
N GLY A 121 -14.55 -9.52 -3.70
CA GLY A 121 -13.77 -8.33 -3.34
C GLY A 121 -14.00 -7.76 -1.94
N LYS A 122 -14.84 -8.41 -1.12
CA LYS A 122 -15.03 -8.08 0.30
C LYS A 122 -14.06 -8.86 1.20
N PHE A 123 -13.33 -9.82 0.64
CA PHE A 123 -12.33 -10.59 1.35
C PHE A 123 -10.98 -9.89 1.26
N LEU A 124 -10.20 -10.07 2.31
CA LEU A 124 -8.86 -9.49 2.44
C LEU A 124 -7.79 -10.52 2.04
N ASP A 125 -8.20 -11.46 1.19
CA ASP A 125 -7.37 -12.56 0.76
C ASP A 125 -6.81 -12.24 -0.61
N PHE A 126 -5.55 -12.59 -0.79
CA PHE A 126 -4.79 -12.36 -2.01
C PHE A 126 -3.85 -13.53 -2.25
N TRP A 127 -3.29 -13.65 -3.44
CA TRP A 127 -2.41 -14.76 -3.79
C TRP A 127 -1.02 -14.26 -4.13
N ILE A 128 -0.03 -14.96 -3.61
CA ILE A 128 1.37 -14.80 -3.97
C ILE A 128 1.75 -15.98 -4.85
N MET A 129 2.24 -15.71 -6.06
CA MET A 129 2.72 -16.74 -6.98
C MET A 129 4.25 -16.65 -7.09
N GLU A 130 4.94 -17.73 -6.79
CA GLU A 130 6.40 -17.78 -6.76
C GLU A 130 6.92 -18.71 -7.85
N LEU A 131 7.80 -18.19 -8.70
CA LEU A 131 8.47 -18.94 -9.75
C LEU A 131 9.87 -19.30 -9.28
N TYR A 132 10.17 -20.60 -9.25
CA TYR A 132 11.49 -21.14 -8.94
C TYR A 132 12.11 -21.76 -10.19
N GLU A 133 13.43 -21.70 -10.26
CA GLU A 133 14.23 -22.29 -11.34
C GLU A 133 15.32 -23.19 -10.75
N MET A 134 15.53 -24.34 -11.37
CA MET A 134 16.52 -25.33 -11.02
C MET A 134 17.90 -24.83 -11.46
N THR A 135 18.84 -24.77 -10.52
CA THR A 135 20.24 -24.45 -10.80
C THR A 135 20.97 -25.66 -11.41
N PRO A 136 22.13 -25.47 -12.07
CA PRO A 136 22.99 -26.56 -12.50
C PRO A 136 23.40 -27.52 -11.37
N GLU A 137 23.43 -27.03 -10.13
CA GLU A 137 23.72 -27.81 -8.93
C GLU A 137 22.49 -28.58 -8.38
N HIS A 138 21.38 -28.60 -9.13
CA HIS A 138 20.12 -29.26 -8.76
C HIS A 138 19.48 -28.72 -7.47
N THR A 139 19.60 -27.42 -7.25
CA THR A 139 18.88 -26.70 -6.17
C THR A 139 17.85 -25.76 -6.78
N MET A 140 16.68 -25.60 -6.13
CA MET A 140 15.68 -24.64 -6.56
C MET A 140 16.05 -23.24 -6.06
N ARG A 141 16.07 -22.27 -6.96
CA ARG A 141 16.27 -20.86 -6.64
C ARG A 141 15.05 -20.07 -7.08
N GLY A 142 14.50 -19.28 -6.16
CA GLY A 142 13.41 -18.38 -6.51
C GLY A 142 13.87 -17.35 -7.54
N ARG A 143 13.03 -17.05 -8.52
CA ARG A 143 13.28 -16.11 -9.60
C ARG A 143 12.40 -14.87 -9.43
N TYR A 144 11.09 -15.05 -9.43
CA TYR A 144 10.11 -13.98 -9.26
C TYR A 144 9.06 -14.34 -8.22
N ARG A 145 8.50 -13.30 -7.62
CA ARG A 145 7.29 -13.34 -6.82
C ARG A 145 6.27 -12.40 -7.46
N TYR A 146 5.06 -12.87 -7.68
CA TYR A 146 3.95 -12.12 -8.25
C TYR A 146 2.83 -12.00 -7.22
N ILE A 147 2.11 -10.89 -7.24
CA ILE A 147 1.01 -10.60 -6.32
C ILE A 147 -0.25 -10.36 -7.14
N CYS A 148 -1.32 -11.08 -6.80
CA CYS A 148 -2.61 -11.00 -7.47
C CYS A 148 -3.78 -11.06 -6.48
N ASP A 149 -4.94 -10.58 -6.93
CA ASP A 149 -6.18 -10.67 -6.18
C ASP A 149 -7.02 -11.90 -6.58
N TRP A 150 -8.25 -11.95 -6.09
CA TRP A 150 -9.24 -12.99 -6.37
C TRP A 150 -9.62 -13.12 -7.85
N THR A 151 -9.29 -12.15 -8.71
CA THR A 151 -9.50 -12.28 -10.17
C THR A 151 -8.35 -13.01 -10.86
N GLY A 152 -7.24 -13.24 -10.15
CA GLY A 152 -5.98 -13.71 -10.72
C GLY A 152 -5.30 -12.70 -11.64
N GLU A 153 -5.72 -11.42 -11.61
CA GLU A 153 -4.96 -10.32 -12.22
C GLU A 153 -3.72 -10.03 -11.40
N ILE A 154 -2.56 -9.98 -12.06
CA ILE A 154 -1.28 -9.79 -11.39
C ILE A 154 -0.99 -8.30 -11.33
N PHE A 155 -0.92 -7.72 -10.14
CA PHE A 155 -0.71 -6.28 -9.97
C PHE A 155 0.77 -5.91 -9.90
N TYR A 156 1.55 -6.74 -9.23
CA TYR A 156 2.93 -6.44 -8.87
C TYR A 156 3.81 -7.67 -9.05
N TYR A 157 5.09 -7.43 -9.24
CA TYR A 157 6.11 -8.46 -9.13
C TYR A 157 7.36 -7.93 -8.44
N ASP A 158 8.03 -8.81 -7.73
CA ASP A 158 9.34 -8.57 -7.12
C ASP A 158 10.30 -9.66 -7.59
N ASP A 159 11.60 -9.37 -7.58
CA ASP A 159 12.56 -10.48 -7.58
C ASP A 159 12.36 -11.32 -6.32
N HIS A 160 12.46 -12.64 -6.45
CA HIS A 160 12.26 -13.51 -5.28
C HIS A 160 13.30 -13.18 -4.19
N PRO A 161 12.96 -13.16 -2.89
CA PRO A 161 13.88 -12.73 -1.83
C PRO A 161 15.19 -13.52 -1.78
N ASP A 162 15.21 -14.79 -2.20
CA ASP A 162 16.44 -15.60 -2.32
C ASP A 162 17.40 -15.14 -3.43
N THR A 163 16.94 -14.27 -4.34
CA THR A 163 17.80 -13.55 -5.29
C THR A 163 18.53 -12.37 -4.63
N ALA A 164 18.06 -11.90 -3.47
CA ALA A 164 18.63 -10.78 -2.71
C ALA A 164 19.99 -11.11 -2.07
N TYR A 165 20.51 -12.33 -2.22
CA TYR A 165 21.94 -12.61 -2.02
C TYR A 165 22.84 -11.93 -3.07
N ARG A 166 22.27 -11.08 -3.95
CA ARG A 166 22.98 -10.04 -4.72
C ARG A 166 23.21 -8.73 -3.95
N LYS A 167 23.25 -8.78 -2.61
CA LYS A 167 23.59 -7.65 -1.73
C LYS A 167 24.93 -6.96 -2.07
N ASP A 168 25.79 -7.60 -2.84
CA ASP A 168 27.17 -7.17 -3.04
C ASP A 168 27.39 -6.40 -4.37
N VAL A 169 26.38 -6.29 -5.25
CA VAL A 169 26.57 -5.74 -6.61
C VAL A 169 25.67 -4.56 -6.98
N LEU A 170 24.64 -4.23 -6.19
CA LEU A 170 23.70 -3.13 -6.51
C LEU A 170 23.78 -1.95 -5.52
N LEU A 171 24.98 -1.68 -5.02
CA LEU A 171 25.26 -0.45 -4.29
C LEU A 171 25.03 0.79 -5.19
N LYS A 172 23.94 1.52 -4.87
CA LYS A 172 23.65 2.94 -5.16
C LYS A 172 22.98 3.24 -6.51
N ARG A 173 21.79 3.86 -6.42
CA ARG A 173 20.86 4.35 -7.46
C ARG A 173 20.01 3.31 -8.21
N LYS A 174 20.58 2.22 -8.75
CA LYS A 174 19.82 1.29 -9.64
C LYS A 174 18.80 0.37 -8.95
N GLU A 175 18.87 0.19 -7.64
CA GLU A 175 17.85 -0.58 -6.89
C GLU A 175 16.49 0.13 -6.84
N TYR A 176 16.46 1.47 -6.74
CA TYR A 176 15.21 2.22 -6.84
C TYR A 176 14.61 2.15 -8.25
N GLU A 177 15.46 1.94 -9.26
CA GLU A 177 15.08 1.94 -10.66
C GLU A 177 14.46 0.62 -11.11
N ARG A 178 14.66 -0.52 -10.42
CA ARG A 178 14.04 -1.82 -10.79
C ARG A 178 12.73 -2.12 -10.06
N ASN A 179 12.32 -1.23 -9.16
CA ASN A 179 11.23 -1.48 -8.23
C ASN A 179 9.92 -0.79 -8.63
N LEU A 180 9.82 -0.22 -9.84
CA LEU A 180 8.63 0.54 -10.26
C LEU A 180 7.34 -0.30 -10.30
N PHE A 181 7.44 -1.61 -10.51
CA PHE A 181 6.29 -2.51 -10.50
C PHE A 181 6.28 -3.44 -9.28
N SER A 182 7.17 -3.18 -8.31
CA SER A 182 7.18 -3.82 -7.00
C SER A 182 6.06 -3.24 -6.14
N GLY A 183 5.37 -4.09 -5.38
CA GLY A 183 4.25 -3.63 -4.57
C GLY A 183 4.69 -2.77 -3.37
N VAL A 184 5.83 -3.11 -2.73
CA VAL A 184 6.27 -2.48 -1.48
C VAL A 184 6.76 -1.04 -1.67
N GLU A 185 7.59 -0.79 -2.69
CA GLU A 185 8.19 0.54 -2.91
C GLU A 185 7.17 1.53 -3.50
N CYS A 186 6.28 1.01 -4.36
CA CYS A 186 5.29 1.83 -5.06
C CYS A 186 4.10 2.20 -4.19
N GLY A 187 3.77 1.38 -3.20
CA GLY A 187 2.75 1.71 -2.20
C GLY A 187 3.07 3.00 -1.41
N HIS A 188 4.35 3.36 -1.31
CA HIS A 188 4.84 4.40 -0.40
C HIS A 188 5.38 5.67 -1.04
N SER A 189 5.45 5.74 -2.37
CA SER A 189 6.26 6.74 -3.06
C SER A 189 5.46 7.68 -3.97
N ILE A 190 4.13 7.56 -3.98
CA ILE A 190 3.24 8.35 -4.82
C ILE A 190 3.18 9.80 -4.34
N ASN A 191 3.36 10.73 -5.27
CA ASN A 191 3.11 12.14 -5.05
C ASN A 191 1.97 12.57 -5.98
N ILE A 192 0.77 12.73 -5.43
CA ILE A 192 -0.38 13.28 -6.15
C ILE A 192 -0.91 14.50 -5.39
N PRO A 193 -1.46 15.51 -6.09
CA PRO A 193 -2.28 16.53 -5.45
C PRO A 193 -3.47 15.86 -4.75
N LEU A 194 -3.68 16.21 -3.48
CA LEU A 194 -4.75 15.64 -2.67
C LEU A 194 -5.78 16.74 -2.33
N PRO A 195 -7.09 16.53 -2.57
CA PRO A 195 -8.13 17.54 -2.36
C PRO A 195 -8.65 17.58 -0.91
N PHE A 196 -7.78 17.24 0.05
CA PHE A 196 -8.12 17.11 1.46
C PHE A 196 -7.54 18.28 2.24
N GLU A 197 -8.26 18.69 3.28
CA GLU A 197 -7.90 19.79 4.17
C GLU A 197 -7.88 19.29 5.64
N PRO A 198 -7.13 19.97 6.53
CA PRO A 198 -7.19 19.70 7.96
C PRO A 198 -8.63 19.63 8.48
N GLY A 199 -8.92 18.54 9.20
CA GLY A 199 -10.25 18.23 9.72
C GLY A 199 -11.11 17.37 8.80
N ASP A 200 -10.67 17.02 7.60
CA ASP A 200 -11.37 16.01 6.80
C ASP A 200 -11.21 14.60 7.36
N LEU A 201 -12.32 13.85 7.41
CA LEU A 201 -12.25 12.40 7.59
C LEU A 201 -12.03 11.77 6.21
N ILE A 202 -11.11 10.83 6.12
CA ILE A 202 -10.78 10.09 4.91
C ILE A 202 -11.07 8.61 5.16
N PHE A 203 -11.83 8.01 4.25
CA PHE A 203 -11.95 6.58 4.11
C PHE A 203 -10.83 6.08 3.19
N VAL A 204 -10.13 5.06 3.64
CA VAL A 204 -9.00 4.45 2.95
C VAL A 204 -9.33 2.98 2.73
N ASP A 205 -9.29 2.55 1.46
CA ASP A 205 -9.44 1.15 1.07
C ASP A 205 -8.16 0.63 0.42
N CYS A 206 -7.48 -0.29 1.12
CA CYS A 206 -6.30 -1.00 0.64
C CYS A 206 -6.59 -2.48 0.32
N SER A 207 -7.86 -2.88 0.17
CA SER A 207 -8.24 -4.27 -0.09
C SER A 207 -7.63 -4.78 -1.42
N PRO A 208 -7.18 -6.05 -1.46
CA PRO A 208 -7.29 -7.08 -0.40
C PRO A 208 -6.20 -6.99 0.68
N PHE A 209 -5.17 -6.17 0.52
CA PHE A 209 -3.98 -6.23 1.39
C PHE A 209 -4.22 -5.71 2.80
N ALA A 210 -5.30 -4.96 3.00
CA ALA A 210 -5.67 -4.50 4.32
C ALA A 210 -7.14 -4.08 4.41
N PRO A 211 -7.78 -4.19 5.58
CA PRO A 211 -9.15 -3.77 5.79
C PRO A 211 -9.31 -2.27 5.56
N PRO A 212 -10.47 -1.82 5.09
CA PRO A 212 -10.74 -0.39 5.02
C PRO A 212 -10.69 0.27 6.41
N ALA A 213 -10.21 1.51 6.45
CA ALA A 213 -10.08 2.29 7.67
C ALA A 213 -10.49 3.74 7.46
N VAL A 214 -10.82 4.43 8.56
CA VAL A 214 -11.06 5.87 8.55
C VAL A 214 -9.99 6.56 9.37
N CYS A 215 -9.41 7.61 8.82
CA CYS A 215 -8.45 8.49 9.49
C CYS A 215 -8.84 9.95 9.33
N LEU A 216 -8.30 10.83 10.18
CA LEU A 216 -8.58 12.25 10.21
C LEU A 216 -7.37 13.03 9.71
N VAL A 217 -7.52 13.90 8.72
CA VAL A 217 -6.46 14.79 8.26
C VAL A 217 -6.12 15.79 9.36
N ALA A 218 -4.89 15.75 9.83
CA ALA A 218 -4.36 16.71 10.80
C ALA A 218 -3.67 17.87 10.08
N GLU A 219 -2.78 17.58 9.14
CA GLU A 219 -1.96 18.59 8.47
C GLU A 219 -1.81 18.27 6.98
N THR A 220 -1.74 19.33 6.18
CA THR A 220 -1.38 19.30 4.76
C THR A 220 -0.13 20.14 4.54
N GLY A 221 1.00 19.49 4.28
CA GLY A 221 2.30 20.10 4.01
C GLY A 221 2.66 20.16 2.53
N SER A 222 3.90 20.53 2.24
CA SER A 222 4.45 20.62 0.88
C SER A 222 5.56 19.61 0.58
N ASP A 223 5.97 18.82 1.57
CA ASP A 223 7.04 17.83 1.45
C ASP A 223 6.53 16.44 1.02
N CYS A 224 7.43 15.46 0.96
CA CYS A 224 7.07 14.10 0.54
C CYS A 224 6.10 13.38 1.50
N CYS A 225 5.86 13.92 2.70
CA CYS A 225 4.99 13.41 3.76
C CYS A 225 3.77 14.31 3.98
N ALA A 226 3.41 15.14 2.99
CA ALA A 226 2.47 16.24 3.10
C ALA A 226 1.15 15.94 3.82
N LEU A 227 0.55 14.76 3.66
CA LEU A 227 -0.73 14.45 4.31
C LEU A 227 -0.52 13.67 5.60
N GLN A 228 -0.58 14.36 6.74
CA GLN A 228 -0.53 13.75 8.07
C GLN A 228 -1.93 13.43 8.56
N CYS A 229 -2.14 12.19 9.00
CA CYS A 229 -3.44 11.71 9.46
C CYS A 229 -3.35 11.19 10.89
N ILE A 230 -4.37 11.51 11.69
CA ILE A 230 -4.66 10.89 12.97
C ILE A 230 -5.43 9.61 12.73
N TYR A 231 -5.02 8.52 13.38
CA TYR A 231 -5.64 7.21 13.24
C TYR A 231 -5.67 6.43 14.56
N PRO A 232 -6.63 5.50 14.73
CA PRO A 232 -6.74 4.71 15.93
C PRO A 232 -5.59 3.70 16.03
N CYS A 233 -4.97 3.64 17.22
CA CYS A 233 -3.97 2.64 17.59
C CYS A 233 -4.48 1.68 18.68
N GLY A 234 -5.80 1.76 18.95
CA GLY A 234 -6.59 1.06 19.96
C GLY A 234 -6.04 1.13 21.38
N GLY A 235 -6.65 0.35 22.28
CA GLY A 235 -6.70 0.66 23.70
C GLY A 235 -7.35 2.02 23.99
N GLY A 236 -8.19 2.51 23.08
CA GLY A 236 -8.74 3.87 23.10
C GLY A 236 -7.72 4.96 22.74
N LYS A 237 -6.54 4.62 22.20
CA LYS A 237 -5.49 5.58 21.88
C LYS A 237 -5.41 5.92 20.38
N MET A 238 -4.75 7.02 20.05
CA MET A 238 -4.49 7.45 18.68
C MET A 238 -3.01 7.73 18.41
N SER A 239 -2.62 7.72 17.13
CA SER A 239 -1.31 8.15 16.64
C SER A 239 -1.49 9.06 15.43
N ILE A 240 -0.40 9.68 14.98
CA ILE A 240 -0.34 10.53 13.81
C ILE A 240 0.78 10.09 12.87
N GLY A 241 0.57 10.17 11.57
CA GLY A 241 1.62 9.93 10.59
C GLY A 241 1.21 10.17 9.15
N ALA A 242 2.20 10.11 8.25
CA ALA A 242 2.00 10.34 6.84
C ALA A 242 1.14 9.24 6.18
N LEU A 243 -0.01 9.62 5.63
CA LEU A 243 -0.93 8.69 4.95
C LEU A 243 -0.21 7.94 3.83
N LYS A 244 0.60 8.63 3.03
CA LYS A 244 1.37 8.06 1.93
C LYS A 244 2.27 6.88 2.36
N HIS A 245 2.82 6.92 3.57
CA HIS A 245 3.65 5.86 4.14
C HIS A 245 2.84 4.83 4.91
N SER A 246 1.54 4.76 4.62
CA SER A 246 0.61 3.86 5.24
C SER A 246 0.39 4.06 6.74
N HIS A 247 0.69 5.26 7.25
CA HIS A 247 0.44 5.60 8.65
C HIS A 247 -1.02 6.09 8.80
N PHE A 248 -1.97 5.18 8.63
CA PHE A 248 -3.41 5.44 8.82
C PHE A 248 -4.09 4.37 9.69
N CYS A 249 -3.28 3.48 10.25
CA CYS A 249 -3.68 2.31 11.04
C CYS A 249 -2.45 1.72 11.73
N ASN A 250 -2.65 0.97 12.81
CA ASN A 250 -1.58 0.24 13.50
C ASN A 250 -1.65 -1.26 13.19
N TRP A 251 -1.20 -1.65 12.00
CA TRP A 251 -1.37 -3.02 11.47
C TRP A 251 -0.21 -3.99 11.77
N GLY A 252 0.72 -3.62 12.65
CA GLY A 252 1.79 -4.53 13.09
C GLY A 252 2.97 -4.64 12.11
N GLU A 253 4.05 -5.29 12.56
CA GLU A 253 5.34 -5.35 11.84
C GLU A 253 5.36 -6.31 10.63
N THR A 254 4.41 -7.24 10.54
CA THR A 254 4.37 -8.26 9.48
C THR A 254 3.55 -7.82 8.26
N TRP A 255 2.80 -6.73 8.38
CA TRP A 255 1.97 -6.20 7.31
C TRP A 255 2.81 -5.61 6.18
N ARG A 256 2.39 -5.90 4.93
CA ARG A 256 3.00 -5.32 3.72
C ARG A 256 2.03 -4.41 2.95
N PRO A 257 2.36 -3.12 2.78
CA PRO A 257 1.57 -2.13 2.06
C PRO A 257 1.74 -2.27 0.54
N TYR A 258 1.15 -3.31 -0.06
CA TYR A 258 1.24 -3.49 -1.51
C TYR A 258 0.42 -2.46 -2.30
N LEU A 259 -0.55 -1.80 -1.68
CA LEU A 259 -1.37 -0.77 -2.30
C LEU A 259 -1.26 0.54 -1.53
N SER A 260 -0.90 1.62 -2.23
CA SER A 260 -0.88 2.95 -1.65
C SER A 260 -2.29 3.35 -1.19
N PRO A 261 -2.45 3.87 0.03
CA PRO A 261 -3.76 4.32 0.52
C PRO A 261 -4.33 5.48 -0.28
N LEU A 262 -3.51 6.16 -1.08
CA LEU A 262 -3.92 7.33 -1.87
C LEU A 262 -4.75 6.97 -3.11
N TYR A 263 -4.70 5.73 -3.63
CA TYR A 263 -5.44 5.37 -4.84
C TYR A 263 -6.95 5.33 -4.66
N ARG A 264 -7.40 4.97 -3.46
CA ARG A 264 -8.82 4.81 -3.12
C ARG A 264 -9.21 5.64 -1.89
N ALA A 265 -8.43 6.68 -1.59
CA ALA A 265 -8.75 7.62 -0.53
C ALA A 265 -9.92 8.51 -0.96
N GLU A 266 -10.95 8.59 -0.13
CA GLU A 266 -12.11 9.45 -0.36
C GLU A 266 -12.57 10.14 0.91
N ARG A 267 -13.24 11.29 0.78
CA ARG A 267 -13.78 12.02 1.94
C ARG A 267 -14.90 11.20 2.56
N TYR A 268 -14.78 10.90 3.84
CA TYR A 268 -15.74 10.13 4.60
C TYR A 268 -16.75 11.03 5.32
N THR A 269 -18.04 10.72 5.16
CA THR A 269 -19.16 11.45 5.79
C THR A 269 -20.07 10.55 6.62
N GLY A 270 -19.72 9.27 6.76
CA GLY A 270 -20.52 8.28 7.48
C GLY A 270 -20.42 8.37 8.99
N GLU A 271 -21.01 7.38 9.65
CA GLU A 271 -20.96 7.24 11.11
C GLU A 271 -19.68 6.53 11.55
N LEU A 272 -18.92 7.19 12.42
CA LEU A 272 -17.76 6.58 13.04
C LEU A 272 -18.19 5.56 14.11
N PRO A 273 -17.45 4.45 14.27
CA PRO A 273 -17.56 3.58 15.43
C PRO A 273 -17.48 4.36 16.76
N GLU A 274 -18.09 3.83 17.82
CA GLU A 274 -18.15 4.50 19.13
C GLU A 274 -16.77 4.90 19.65
N ASP A 275 -15.80 4.00 19.51
CA ASP A 275 -14.40 4.19 19.92
C ASP A 275 -13.62 5.15 19.02
N GLN A 276 -14.23 5.67 17.96
CA GLN A 276 -13.64 6.61 17.00
C GLN A 276 -14.37 7.95 16.95
N LYS A 277 -15.48 8.12 17.68
CA LYS A 277 -16.28 9.36 17.68
C LYS A 277 -15.49 10.62 18.05
N TYR A 278 -14.41 10.48 18.83
CA TYR A 278 -13.51 11.58 19.16
C TYR A 278 -12.94 12.29 17.92
N MET A 279 -12.77 11.58 16.80
CA MET A 279 -12.26 12.20 15.57
C MET A 279 -13.23 13.25 15.02
N LYS A 280 -14.54 13.19 15.31
CA LYS A 280 -15.48 14.26 14.93
C LYS A 280 -15.22 15.54 15.72
N ILE A 281 -14.91 15.43 17.00
CA ILE A 281 -14.58 16.57 17.87
C ILE A 281 -13.29 17.23 17.37
N LEU A 282 -12.26 16.43 17.08
CA LEU A 282 -10.99 16.90 16.51
C LEU A 282 -11.17 17.48 15.10
N SER A 283 -12.02 16.87 14.27
CA SER A 283 -12.36 17.39 12.93
C SER A 283 -12.91 18.81 13.00
N GLU A 284 -13.85 19.08 13.91
CA GLU A 284 -14.40 20.42 14.10
C GLU A 284 -13.36 21.42 14.62
N ALA A 285 -12.46 20.98 15.50
CA ALA A 285 -11.37 21.83 16.00
C ALA A 285 -10.37 22.18 14.89
N LEU A 286 -9.92 21.19 14.12
CA LEU A 286 -8.98 21.37 13.01
C LEU A 286 -9.54 22.24 11.89
N ARG A 287 -10.85 22.14 11.60
CA ARG A 287 -11.50 23.05 10.65
C ARG A 287 -11.52 24.50 11.12
N LYS A 288 -11.59 24.74 12.42
CA LYS A 288 -11.57 26.10 13.01
C LYS A 288 -10.15 26.65 13.13
N GLU A 289 -9.20 25.79 13.48
CA GLU A 289 -7.81 26.14 13.71
C GLU A 289 -6.87 25.06 13.11
N PRO A 290 -6.57 25.12 11.80
CA PRO A 290 -5.75 24.13 11.11
C PRO A 290 -4.35 23.94 11.71
N GLU A 291 -3.76 24.99 12.30
CA GLU A 291 -2.45 24.96 12.95
C GLU A 291 -2.38 23.99 14.16
N LEU A 292 -3.54 23.61 14.72
CA LEU A 292 -3.61 22.56 15.74
C LEU A 292 -3.04 21.23 15.22
N GLY A 293 -3.20 20.92 13.94
CA GLY A 293 -2.70 19.70 13.33
C GLY A 293 -1.19 19.56 13.44
N ARG A 294 -0.49 20.65 13.12
CA ARG A 294 0.98 20.72 13.24
C ARG A 294 1.43 20.61 14.69
N ALA A 295 0.76 21.31 15.61
CA ALA A 295 1.08 21.21 17.03
C ALA A 295 0.89 19.78 17.58
N LEU A 296 -0.21 19.12 17.18
CA LEU A 296 -0.47 17.72 17.52
C LEU A 296 0.58 16.79 16.92
N PHE A 297 1.00 17.01 15.67
CA PHE A 297 2.08 16.25 15.05
C PHE A 297 3.38 16.40 15.86
N GLU A 298 3.77 17.63 16.18
CA GLU A 298 4.99 17.88 16.93
C GLU A 298 4.95 17.22 18.32
N ASP A 299 3.83 17.29 19.04
CA ASP A 299 3.69 16.68 20.36
C ASP A 299 3.62 15.14 20.33
N VAL A 300 2.79 14.55 19.47
CA VAL A 300 2.58 13.10 19.40
C VAL A 300 3.79 12.38 18.78
N PHE A 301 4.32 12.93 17.68
CA PHE A 301 5.40 12.29 16.92
C PHE A 301 6.76 12.42 17.62
N PHE A 302 7.15 13.62 18.09
CA PHE A 302 8.47 13.80 18.72
C PHE A 302 8.54 13.23 20.14
N GLN A 303 7.43 13.19 20.87
CA GLN A 303 7.41 12.61 22.22
C GLN A 303 7.13 11.10 22.21
N LYS A 304 6.89 10.49 21.03
CA LYS A 304 6.52 9.07 20.85
C LYS A 304 5.36 8.62 21.74
N THR A 305 4.43 9.53 22.02
CA THR A 305 3.32 9.31 22.94
C THR A 305 2.09 8.90 22.15
N VAL A 306 1.53 7.75 22.49
CA VAL A 306 0.20 7.37 22.05
C VAL A 306 -0.79 8.04 23.01
N VAL A 307 -1.60 8.98 22.51
CA VAL A 307 -2.43 9.88 23.34
C VAL A 307 -3.86 9.36 23.44
N MET A 308 -4.48 9.52 24.61
CA MET A 308 -5.90 9.23 24.80
C MET A 308 -6.75 10.41 24.29
N PRO A 309 -7.88 10.17 23.63
CA PRO A 309 -8.72 11.23 23.07
C PRO A 309 -9.16 12.32 24.06
N HIS A 310 -9.43 11.96 25.32
CA HIS A 310 -9.84 12.91 26.36
C HIS A 310 -8.71 13.86 26.79
N GLU A 311 -7.45 13.45 26.67
CA GLU A 311 -6.28 14.31 26.95
C GLU A 311 -6.16 15.44 25.93
N ILE A 312 -6.72 15.25 24.72
CA ILE A 312 -6.73 16.27 23.67
C ILE A 312 -7.85 17.28 23.91
N GLU A 313 -8.99 16.87 24.47
CA GLU A 313 -10.05 17.80 24.87
C GLU A 313 -9.54 18.78 25.93
N GLU A 314 -8.76 18.29 26.90
CA GLU A 314 -8.06 19.13 27.88
C GLU A 314 -6.99 20.03 27.23
N TYR A 315 -6.24 19.50 26.26
CA TYR A 315 -5.25 20.26 25.48
C TYR A 315 -5.90 21.40 24.67
N MET A 316 -7.04 21.14 24.03
CA MET A 316 -7.82 22.13 23.28
C MET A 316 -8.47 23.17 24.21
N GLY A 317 -8.99 22.75 25.36
CA GLY A 317 -9.56 23.65 26.37
C GLY A 317 -8.52 24.58 26.99
N GLY A 318 -7.32 24.08 27.29
CA GLY A 318 -6.24 24.87 27.90
C GLY A 318 -5.67 25.98 27.01
N ARG A 319 -5.79 25.87 25.67
CA ARG A 319 -5.38 26.93 24.73
C ARG A 319 -6.43 28.03 24.57
N THR A 320 -7.71 27.74 24.78
CA THR A 320 -8.75 28.78 24.72
C THR A 320 -8.67 29.82 25.85
N ASP A 321 -8.04 29.46 26.99
CA ASP A 321 -7.72 30.39 28.09
C ASP A 321 -6.40 31.16 27.89
N GLY A 322 -5.71 30.93 26.77
CA GLY A 322 -4.42 31.52 26.41
C GLY A 322 -4.48 32.87 25.69
N ARG A 323 -5.64 33.57 25.66
CA ARG A 323 -5.64 35.03 25.42
C ARG A 323 -5.06 35.73 26.65
N GLN A 324 -3.76 35.60 26.87
CA GLN A 324 -3.01 36.55 27.67
C GLN A 324 -1.95 37.19 26.81
N SER A 325 -2.24 38.44 26.46
CA SER A 325 -1.27 39.49 26.16
C SER A 325 0.02 39.32 26.97
N ARG A 326 1.15 39.16 26.27
CA ARG A 326 2.37 39.94 26.46
C ARG A 326 3.28 39.78 25.26
#